data_AF-A0A433S7W0-F1
#
_entry.id   AF-A0A433S7W0-F1
#
_cell.length_a   1.000
_cell.length_b   1.000
_cell.length_c   1.000
_cell.angle_alpha   90.00
_cell.angle_beta   90.00
_cell.angle_gamma   90.00
#
_symmetry.space_group_name_H-M   'P 1'
#
loop_
_entity.id
_entity.type
_entity.pdbx_description
1 polymer ?
#
loop_
_entity_poly.entity_id
_entity_poly.type
_entity_poly.pdbx_seq_one_letter_code
_entity_poly.pdbx_strand_id
1 'polypeptide(L)'
;MAKTPQSDRHELQGNLELLLDGDAKTATGRFDHLGWDMHAGGGETNWTSLIASLHETCHFELNQSTAYGALLMAQAYLMRELGGAKQLIRLEGLRDRCRNCHEIYATLQSLMIAQDAGVMRDAFVEAYLDYRDWLEQGEALIAGLHSRFARMAALAAVIKGCFQTPVLVYATQIGLEDYVVDDLPQDDFPDQRLAILTPMLTEDFWQTAVNDFLTQTEDDTAKALLTSAETAETSSREADQTLLGIEFEPFSVELSAFLETRIAQLVERAGQASLHSTDYVSYCQPLLDQCDALAPFKTATSTLRLPSSDKGSDTDALEAQLSETLVTGPPIPARVCLFDDLPRTDWDRFISRHEDREVIFVASRTKDRLKQQYDLDASAMQALEQIRQDYLVYMVKAVKRNGQHVMDICLFSKPGQLLIIDRILKKGILASTSMLLLSDKHWQEQWHDPIANAATQIILFDLSPLDHLERSLATLFADISYKKYRIEQGEIELACLVFAASAPNLTSIFVAPCSDAVANGIIRHVETDDRLNKSDSTSWSPDGPVFDQLSDAMPLLLSALFLHETRFDFKALQSEFGALGFEDGRFLTTE
;
A
#
# COMPACT_ATOMS: atom_id res chain seq x y z
N MET A 1 -6.74 -45.96 20.30
CA MET A 1 -7.41 -45.10 19.29
C MET A 1 -7.80 -43.81 19.98
N ALA A 2 -6.89 -42.84 20.01
CA ALA A 2 -7.15 -41.53 20.57
C ALA A 2 -7.84 -40.67 19.50
N LYS A 3 -8.99 -40.08 19.84
CA LYS A 3 -9.66 -39.09 19.01
C LYS A 3 -8.86 -37.79 19.09
N THR A 4 -8.38 -37.32 17.95
CA THR A 4 -7.75 -36.00 17.80
C THR A 4 -8.82 -34.91 17.99
N PRO A 5 -8.56 -33.84 18.76
CA PRO A 5 -9.51 -32.73 18.88
C PRO A 5 -9.47 -31.91 17.59
N GLN A 6 -10.57 -31.95 16.85
CA GLN A 6 -10.79 -31.16 15.62
C GLN A 6 -11.62 -29.89 15.90
N SER A 7 -11.98 -29.64 17.17
CA SER A 7 -12.83 -28.52 17.61
C SER A 7 -12.09 -27.20 17.76
N ASP A 8 -10.79 -27.22 18.08
CA ASP A 8 -10.08 -26.00 18.49
C ASP A 8 -9.58 -25.19 17.28
N ARG A 9 -9.58 -25.78 16.08
CA ARG A 9 -9.25 -25.08 14.82
C ARG A 9 -10.34 -24.14 14.33
N HIS A 10 -11.60 -24.39 14.68
CA HIS A 10 -12.72 -23.53 14.26
C HIS A 10 -12.87 -22.29 15.15
N GLU A 11 -12.42 -22.35 16.41
CA GLU A 11 -12.52 -21.22 17.34
C GLU A 11 -11.42 -20.17 17.10
N LEU A 12 -10.22 -20.58 16.66
CA LEU A 12 -9.15 -19.70 16.20
C LEU A 12 -9.46 -18.98 14.88
N GLN A 13 -10.28 -19.60 14.02
CA GLN A 13 -10.78 -19.00 12.79
C GLN A 13 -11.82 -17.90 13.08
N GLY A 14 -12.58 -18.03 14.18
CA GLY A 14 -13.60 -17.07 14.62
C GLY A 14 -13.08 -15.69 15.06
N ASN A 15 -11.86 -15.60 15.62
CA ASN A 15 -11.26 -14.31 15.97
C ASN A 15 -10.61 -13.60 14.77
N LEU A 16 -10.22 -14.34 13.73
CA LEU A 16 -9.91 -13.78 12.42
C LEU A 16 -11.19 -13.34 11.70
N GLU A 17 -12.29 -14.09 11.83
CA GLU A 17 -13.59 -13.77 11.22
C GLU A 17 -14.26 -12.52 11.82
N LEU A 18 -14.05 -12.22 13.11
CA LEU A 18 -14.51 -10.95 13.72
C LEU A 18 -13.83 -9.69 13.15
N LEU A 19 -12.68 -9.86 12.49
CA LEU A 19 -11.99 -8.84 11.69
C LEU A 19 -12.34 -8.92 10.18
N LEU A 20 -13.01 -9.99 9.73
CA LEU A 20 -13.36 -10.22 8.31
C LEU A 20 -14.83 -9.93 8.00
N ASP A 21 -15.74 -10.01 8.99
CA ASP A 21 -17.18 -9.74 8.83
C ASP A 21 -17.53 -8.31 9.31
N GLY A 22 -16.74 -7.33 8.91
CA GLY A 22 -17.24 -5.95 8.87
C GLY A 22 -18.50 -5.94 8.00
N ASP A 23 -19.62 -5.38 8.50
CA ASP A 23 -20.78 -5.09 7.64
C ASP A 23 -20.23 -4.44 6.38
N ALA A 24 -20.58 -4.96 5.19
CA ALA A 24 -19.99 -4.54 3.90
C ALA A 24 -20.09 -3.02 3.64
N LYS A 25 -20.82 -2.32 4.51
CA LYS A 25 -21.01 -0.87 4.60
C LYS A 25 -19.84 -0.12 5.25
N THR A 26 -19.08 -0.70 6.16
CA THR A 26 -17.96 0.01 6.81
C THR A 26 -16.66 -0.26 6.09
N ALA A 27 -15.89 0.80 5.81
CA ALA A 27 -14.53 0.65 5.31
C ALA A 27 -13.68 -0.09 6.36
N THR A 28 -12.87 -1.05 5.92
CA THR A 28 -11.99 -1.83 6.79
C THR A 28 -10.60 -1.93 6.18
N GLY A 29 -9.60 -1.87 7.04
CA GLY A 29 -8.22 -2.24 6.71
C GLY A 29 -7.93 -3.64 7.25
N ARG A 30 -7.05 -4.38 6.56
CA ARG A 30 -6.54 -5.67 7.02
C ARG A 30 -5.04 -5.71 6.86
N PHE A 31 -4.32 -5.46 7.95
CA PHE A 31 -2.88 -5.61 8.00
C PHE A 31 -2.44 -7.07 8.17
N ASP A 32 -1.48 -7.50 7.35
CA ASP A 32 -0.89 -8.84 7.39
C ASP A 32 0.61 -8.83 7.77
N HIS A 33 1.10 -7.67 8.22
CA HIS A 33 2.50 -7.36 8.52
C HIS A 33 3.45 -7.21 7.30
N LEU A 34 3.06 -7.64 6.10
CA LEU A 34 3.82 -7.47 4.84
C LEU A 34 3.18 -6.41 3.91
N GLY A 35 1.97 -5.98 4.26
CA GLY A 35 1.17 -4.94 3.65
C GLY A 35 -0.22 -4.93 4.30
N TRP A 36 -1.18 -4.35 3.60
CA TRP A 36 -2.57 -4.43 4.02
C TRP A 36 -3.50 -4.44 2.82
N ASP A 37 -4.65 -5.09 3.00
CA ASP A 37 -5.78 -4.95 2.10
C ASP A 37 -6.69 -3.82 2.62
N MET A 38 -7.07 -2.89 1.76
CA MET A 38 -8.09 -1.87 2.03
C MET A 38 -9.39 -2.24 1.34
N HIS A 39 -10.44 -2.36 2.14
CA HIS A 39 -11.80 -2.51 1.67
C HIS A 39 -12.52 -1.17 1.84
N ALA A 40 -12.88 -0.53 0.73
CA ALA A 40 -13.39 0.84 0.75
C ALA A 40 -14.79 1.03 1.37
N GLY A 41 -15.46 -0.05 1.81
CA GLY A 41 -16.78 0.00 2.44
C GLY A 41 -17.87 0.59 1.53
N GLY A 42 -19.06 0.77 2.09
CA GLY A 42 -20.22 1.31 1.40
C GLY A 42 -20.91 2.42 2.20
N GLY A 43 -20.73 3.70 1.85
CA GLY A 43 -21.45 4.79 2.53
C GLY A 43 -20.80 6.17 2.53
N GLU A 44 -21.60 7.17 2.92
CA GLU A 44 -21.44 8.63 2.73
C GLU A 44 -20.24 9.31 3.42
N THR A 45 -19.31 8.59 4.05
CA THR A 45 -18.21 9.22 4.79
C THR A 45 -16.84 8.71 4.39
N ASN A 46 -16.27 9.37 3.39
CA ASN A 46 -14.89 9.27 2.91
C ASN A 46 -13.82 9.09 4.00
N TRP A 47 -14.07 9.72 5.15
CA TRP A 47 -13.10 9.79 6.22
C TRP A 47 -12.83 8.44 6.90
N THR A 48 -13.78 7.50 6.87
CA THR A 48 -13.58 6.17 7.48
C THR A 48 -12.52 5.36 6.72
N SER A 49 -12.61 5.33 5.38
CA SER A 49 -11.61 4.71 4.51
C SER A 49 -10.24 5.39 4.64
N LEU A 50 -10.22 6.73 4.73
CA LEU A 50 -9.01 7.50 4.99
C LEU A 50 -8.36 7.11 6.33
N ILE A 51 -9.10 7.11 7.44
CA ILE A 51 -8.56 6.73 8.76
C ILE A 51 -8.08 5.28 8.73
N ALA A 52 -8.85 4.36 8.17
CA ALA A 52 -8.46 2.96 8.10
C ALA A 52 -7.14 2.80 7.31
N SER A 53 -7.00 3.45 6.15
CA SER A 53 -5.74 3.41 5.39
C SER A 53 -4.56 4.02 6.16
N LEU A 54 -4.76 5.16 6.83
CA LEU A 54 -3.74 5.77 7.67
C LEU A 54 -3.37 4.89 8.88
N HIS A 55 -4.36 4.23 9.49
CA HIS A 55 -4.16 3.32 10.62
C HIS A 55 -3.27 2.14 10.21
N GLU A 56 -3.59 1.47 9.09
CA GLU A 56 -2.76 0.37 8.59
C GLU A 56 -1.37 0.85 8.14
N THR A 57 -1.28 2.07 7.59
CA THR A 57 0.01 2.70 7.26
C THR A 57 0.86 2.87 8.52
N CYS A 58 0.30 3.31 9.65
CA CYS A 58 1.04 3.45 10.90
C CYS A 58 1.51 2.10 11.45
N HIS A 59 0.74 1.03 11.32
CA HIS A 59 1.22 -0.32 11.65
C HIS A 59 2.40 -0.73 10.77
N PHE A 60 2.31 -0.48 9.46
CA PHE A 60 3.36 -0.81 8.53
C PHE A 60 4.64 0.00 8.80
N GLU A 61 4.51 1.30 9.03
CA GLU A 61 5.61 2.19 9.39
C GLU A 61 6.34 1.69 10.62
N LEU A 62 5.61 1.34 11.68
CA LEU A 62 6.21 0.83 12.92
C LEU A 62 6.93 -0.51 12.69
N ASN A 63 6.35 -1.37 11.86
CA ASN A 63 6.96 -2.64 11.48
C ASN A 63 8.25 -2.47 10.67
N GLN A 64 8.26 -1.54 9.72
CA GLN A 64 9.42 -1.33 8.88
C GLN A 64 10.53 -0.58 9.60
N SER A 65 10.20 0.41 10.43
CA SER A 65 11.17 1.33 11.01
C SER A 65 11.80 0.89 12.33
N THR A 66 11.55 -0.34 12.79
CA THR A 66 11.99 -0.80 14.11
C THR A 66 12.50 -2.23 14.17
N ALA A 67 13.36 -2.52 15.15
CA ALA A 67 13.93 -3.84 15.35
C ALA A 67 12.88 -4.94 15.60
N TYR A 68 11.95 -4.70 16.52
CA TYR A 68 10.87 -5.65 16.82
C TYR A 68 9.94 -5.82 15.61
N GLY A 69 9.63 -4.71 14.93
CA GLY A 69 8.86 -4.70 13.70
C GLY A 69 9.45 -5.58 12.61
N ALA A 70 10.76 -5.46 12.35
CA ALA A 70 11.47 -6.27 11.37
C ALA A 70 11.39 -7.77 11.68
N LEU A 71 11.49 -8.15 12.96
CA LEU A 71 11.30 -9.55 13.38
C LEU A 71 9.86 -10.03 13.12
N LEU A 72 8.86 -9.19 13.41
CA LEU A 72 7.46 -9.50 13.17
C LEU A 72 7.19 -9.70 11.68
N MET A 73 7.73 -8.84 10.81
CA MET A 73 7.64 -8.97 9.35
C MET A 73 8.30 -10.26 8.85
N ALA A 74 9.50 -10.60 9.36
CA ALA A 74 10.17 -11.86 9.01
C ALA A 74 9.35 -13.09 9.42
N GLN A 75 8.71 -13.09 10.59
CA GLN A 75 7.82 -14.19 10.99
C GLN A 75 6.54 -14.26 10.16
N ALA A 76 5.98 -13.11 9.77
CA ALA A 76 4.83 -13.07 8.88
C ALA A 76 5.16 -13.64 7.50
N TYR A 77 6.34 -13.29 6.96
CA TYR A 77 6.88 -13.87 5.73
C TYR A 77 7.01 -15.40 5.83
N LEU A 78 7.69 -15.90 6.87
CA LEU A 78 7.86 -17.33 7.06
C LEU A 78 6.53 -18.06 7.28
N MET A 79 5.57 -17.45 7.98
CA MET A 79 4.23 -18.01 8.13
C MET A 79 3.50 -18.11 6.79
N ARG A 80 3.62 -17.11 5.92
CA ARG A 80 3.00 -17.12 4.60
C ARG A 80 3.60 -18.18 3.68
N GLU A 81 4.92 -18.26 3.61
CA GLU A 81 5.60 -19.16 2.66
C GLU A 81 5.68 -20.61 3.15
N LEU A 82 5.86 -20.85 4.45
CA LEU A 82 6.01 -22.20 5.01
C LEU A 82 4.73 -22.74 5.65
N GLY A 83 3.86 -21.85 6.14
CA GLY A 83 2.70 -22.22 6.94
C GLY A 83 3.06 -22.97 8.22
N GLY A 84 2.09 -23.69 8.78
CA GLY A 84 2.30 -24.59 9.91
C GLY A 84 2.05 -23.97 11.28
N ALA A 85 1.78 -24.83 12.26
CA ALA A 85 1.41 -24.40 13.62
C ALA A 85 2.56 -23.70 14.35
N LYS A 86 3.81 -24.09 14.08
CA LYS A 86 5.00 -23.52 14.73
C LYS A 86 5.19 -22.04 14.36
N GLN A 87 5.07 -21.71 13.07
CA GLN A 87 5.16 -20.36 12.53
C GLN A 87 4.00 -19.50 13.04
N LEU A 88 2.78 -20.05 13.06
CA LEU A 88 1.60 -19.37 13.59
C LEU A 88 1.78 -18.98 15.07
N ILE A 89 2.18 -19.93 15.92
CA ILE A 89 2.40 -19.69 17.36
C ILE A 89 3.46 -18.61 17.59
N ARG A 90 4.53 -18.58 16.79
CA ARG A 90 5.55 -17.53 16.88
C ARG A 90 5.01 -16.17 16.51
N LEU A 91 4.31 -16.08 15.39
CA LEU A 91 3.75 -14.83 14.90
C LEU A 91 2.73 -14.26 15.89
N GLU A 92 1.80 -15.10 16.37
CA GLU A 92 0.80 -14.72 17.37
C GLU A 92 1.46 -14.32 18.69
N GLY A 93 2.45 -15.09 19.16
CA GLY A 93 3.18 -14.81 20.38
C GLY A 93 3.94 -13.48 20.35
N LEU A 94 4.46 -13.06 19.19
CA LEU A 94 5.05 -11.73 19.01
C LEU A 94 3.96 -10.65 18.94
N ARG A 95 2.95 -10.82 18.08
CA ARG A 95 1.86 -9.87 17.89
C ARG A 95 1.15 -9.52 19.20
N ASP A 96 0.84 -10.54 20.01
CA ASP A 96 0.10 -10.34 21.27
C ASP A 96 0.90 -9.57 22.32
N ARG A 97 2.23 -9.48 22.18
CA ARG A 97 3.15 -8.78 23.08
C ARG A 97 3.47 -7.35 22.65
N CYS A 98 2.93 -6.93 21.51
CA CYS A 98 3.12 -5.59 20.95
C CYS A 98 1.80 -4.93 20.54
N ARG A 99 0.67 -5.57 20.83
CA ARG A 99 -0.66 -5.15 20.37
C ARG A 99 -1.02 -3.79 20.92
N ASN A 100 -0.83 -3.53 22.21
CA ASN A 100 -1.24 -2.25 22.78
C ASN A 100 -0.44 -1.10 22.19
N CYS A 101 0.87 -1.23 22.05
CA CYS A 101 1.69 -0.23 21.39
C CYS A 101 1.27 0.02 19.94
N HIS A 102 1.00 -1.05 19.17
CA HIS A 102 0.50 -0.95 17.79
C HIS A 102 -0.78 -0.14 17.71
N GLU A 103 -1.77 -0.51 18.50
CA GLU A 103 -3.10 0.08 18.44
C GLU A 103 -3.10 1.52 18.98
N ILE A 104 -2.36 1.81 20.05
CA ILE A 104 -2.18 3.19 20.55
C ILE A 104 -1.57 4.07 19.45
N TYR A 105 -0.50 3.61 18.81
CA TYR A 105 0.19 4.35 17.76
C TYR A 105 -0.73 4.58 16.57
N ALA A 106 -1.22 3.49 15.97
CA ALA A 106 -2.01 3.56 14.75
C ALA A 106 -3.30 4.36 14.94
N THR A 107 -3.98 4.22 16.08
CA THR A 107 -5.23 4.92 16.35
C THR A 107 -5.03 6.42 16.55
N LEU A 108 -4.10 6.81 17.44
CA LEU A 108 -3.93 8.23 17.77
C LEU A 108 -3.20 8.97 16.64
N GLN A 109 -2.18 8.35 16.03
CA GLN A 109 -1.42 8.95 14.91
C GLN A 109 -2.32 9.16 13.68
N SER A 110 -3.08 8.14 13.27
CA SER A 110 -4.00 8.26 12.12
C SER A 110 -5.08 9.32 12.34
N LEU A 111 -5.62 9.45 13.56
CA LEU A 111 -6.58 10.49 13.89
C LEU A 111 -5.98 11.89 13.88
N MET A 112 -4.76 12.05 14.41
CA MET A 112 -4.06 13.32 14.31
C MET A 112 -3.89 13.67 12.84
N ILE A 113 -3.34 12.79 11.99
CA ILE A 113 -3.18 13.04 10.54
C ILE A 113 -4.52 13.35 9.86
N ALA A 114 -5.58 12.59 10.16
CA ALA A 114 -6.88 12.73 9.52
C ALA A 114 -7.65 14.00 9.92
N GLN A 115 -7.37 14.61 11.08
CA GLN A 115 -8.03 15.86 11.49
C GLN A 115 -7.84 16.99 10.47
N ASP A 116 -6.71 17.01 9.74
CA ASP A 116 -6.47 17.97 8.64
C ASP A 116 -7.46 17.83 7.48
N ALA A 117 -8.04 16.64 7.31
CA ALA A 117 -9.06 16.38 6.31
C ALA A 117 -10.48 16.76 6.79
N GLY A 118 -10.61 17.44 7.93
CA GLY A 118 -11.89 17.86 8.52
C GLY A 118 -12.65 16.72 9.20
N VAL A 119 -11.94 15.67 9.64
CA VAL A 119 -12.54 14.49 10.26
C VAL A 119 -12.80 14.70 11.74
N MET A 120 -14.02 14.38 12.19
CA MET A 120 -14.45 14.59 13.57
C MET A 120 -14.07 13.39 14.44
N ARG A 121 -13.14 13.59 15.39
CA ARG A 121 -12.71 12.60 16.39
C ARG A 121 -13.90 11.91 17.07
N ASP A 122 -14.90 12.68 17.48
CA ASP A 122 -16.07 12.16 18.20
C ASP A 122 -16.85 11.13 17.36
N ALA A 123 -17.00 11.37 16.06
CA ALA A 123 -17.68 10.45 15.15
C ALA A 123 -16.92 9.12 15.01
N PHE A 124 -15.58 9.16 14.99
CA PHE A 124 -14.76 7.95 14.98
C PHE A 124 -14.91 7.15 16.28
N VAL A 125 -14.81 7.81 17.44
CA VAL A 125 -14.94 7.15 18.75
C VAL A 125 -16.33 6.57 18.98
N GLU A 126 -17.37 7.22 18.45
CA GLU A 126 -18.74 6.70 18.48
C GLU A 126 -18.93 5.45 17.60
N ALA A 127 -18.28 5.43 16.42
CA ALA A 127 -18.35 4.30 15.50
C ALA A 127 -17.55 3.07 15.99
N TYR A 128 -16.48 3.29 16.75
CA TYR A 128 -15.56 2.23 17.16
C TYR A 128 -15.17 2.36 18.65
N LEU A 129 -15.98 1.76 19.51
CA LEU A 129 -15.85 1.91 20.96
C LEU A 129 -14.53 1.36 21.52
N ASP A 130 -14.00 0.30 20.93
CA ASP A 130 -12.75 -0.33 21.39
C ASP A 130 -11.54 0.60 21.21
N TYR A 131 -11.58 1.53 20.24
CA TYR A 131 -10.50 2.51 20.02
C TYR A 131 -10.41 3.58 21.12
N ARG A 132 -11.45 3.72 21.96
CA ARG A 132 -11.46 4.72 23.04
C ARG A 132 -10.31 4.52 24.02
N ASP A 133 -10.12 3.29 24.48
CA ASP A 133 -9.12 2.98 25.50
C ASP A 133 -7.70 3.22 24.98
N TRP A 134 -7.43 2.92 23.71
CA TRP A 134 -6.14 3.19 23.08
C TRP A 134 -5.90 4.68 22.85
N LEU A 135 -6.95 5.44 22.51
CA LEU A 135 -6.87 6.90 22.41
C LEU A 135 -6.55 7.55 23.76
N GLU A 136 -7.26 7.17 24.83
CA GLU A 136 -7.02 7.71 26.17
C GLU A 136 -5.60 7.38 26.65
N GLN A 137 -5.12 6.16 26.39
CA GLN A 137 -3.74 5.78 26.70
C GLN A 137 -2.73 6.60 25.89
N GLY A 138 -2.91 6.73 24.58
CA GLY A 138 -2.02 7.52 23.74
C GLY A 138 -1.96 8.99 24.16
N GLU A 139 -3.10 9.59 24.51
CA GLU A 139 -3.15 10.97 25.00
C GLU A 139 -2.44 11.14 26.35
N ALA A 140 -2.54 10.14 27.23
CA ALA A 140 -1.82 10.16 28.50
C ALA A 140 -0.29 10.11 28.30
N LEU A 141 0.21 9.38 27.29
CA LEU A 141 1.65 9.29 27.01
C LEU A 141 2.27 10.63 26.61
N ILE A 142 1.49 11.50 25.97
CA ILE A 142 1.93 12.80 25.42
C ILE A 142 1.31 13.99 26.17
N ALA A 143 0.81 13.75 27.39
CA ALA A 143 0.20 14.78 28.22
C ALA A 143 1.19 15.91 28.51
N GLY A 144 0.75 17.16 28.35
CA GLY A 144 1.57 18.35 28.55
C GLY A 144 2.15 18.96 27.27
N LEU A 145 1.99 18.29 26.11
CA LEU A 145 2.32 18.85 24.81
C LEU A 145 1.09 19.51 24.19
N HIS A 146 1.22 20.78 23.78
CA HIS A 146 0.12 21.54 23.18
C HIS A 146 0.19 21.61 21.66
N SER A 147 1.40 21.55 21.09
CA SER A 147 1.59 21.51 19.64
C SER A 147 1.25 20.12 19.13
N ARG A 148 0.34 20.04 18.15
CA ARG A 148 0.01 18.78 17.46
C ARG A 148 1.24 18.10 16.87
N PHE A 149 2.12 18.90 16.28
CA PHE A 149 3.36 18.40 15.69
C PHE A 149 4.27 17.77 16.76
N ALA A 150 4.44 18.46 17.89
CA ALA A 150 5.19 17.90 19.02
C ALA A 150 4.56 16.61 19.55
N ARG A 151 3.21 16.56 19.63
CA ARG A 151 2.45 15.38 20.07
C ARG A 151 2.66 14.17 19.14
N MET A 152 2.59 14.38 17.82
CA MET A 152 2.86 13.33 16.82
C MET A 152 4.29 12.78 16.94
N ALA A 153 5.29 13.67 16.97
CA ALA A 153 6.70 13.28 17.09
C ALA A 153 7.00 12.58 18.42
N ALA A 154 6.41 13.05 19.53
CA ALA A 154 6.55 12.44 20.84
C ALA A 154 5.92 11.04 20.92
N LEU A 155 4.70 10.88 20.39
CA LEU A 155 4.03 9.59 20.33
C LEU A 155 4.86 8.58 19.53
N ALA A 156 5.30 8.97 18.33
CA ALA A 156 6.17 8.14 17.49
C ALA A 156 7.47 7.75 18.22
N ALA A 157 8.16 8.71 18.86
CA ALA A 157 9.38 8.43 19.60
C ALA A 157 9.19 7.45 20.77
N VAL A 158 8.10 7.58 21.53
CA VAL A 158 7.77 6.66 22.64
C VAL A 158 7.55 5.25 22.11
N ILE A 159 6.69 5.11 21.10
CA ILE A 159 6.32 3.80 20.59
C ILE A 159 7.48 3.14 19.85
N LYS A 160 8.20 3.87 18.99
CA LYS A 160 9.42 3.37 18.33
C LYS A 160 10.47 2.98 19.37
N GLY A 161 10.67 3.76 20.43
CA GLY A 161 11.57 3.40 21.54
C GLY A 161 11.20 2.08 22.23
N CYS A 162 9.90 1.77 22.35
CA CYS A 162 9.42 0.47 22.85
C CYS A 162 9.72 -0.69 21.88
N PHE A 163 9.86 -0.41 20.58
CA PHE A 163 10.15 -1.39 19.53
C PHE A 163 11.64 -1.51 19.18
N GLN A 164 12.48 -0.55 19.58
CA GLN A 164 13.92 -0.58 19.35
C GLN A 164 14.65 -1.44 20.39
N THR A 165 14.26 -2.72 20.44
CA THR A 165 14.79 -3.69 21.40
C THR A 165 15.86 -4.58 20.75
N PRO A 166 16.76 -5.20 21.52
CA PRO A 166 17.76 -6.12 20.96
C PRO A 166 17.20 -7.47 20.45
N VAL A 167 15.88 -7.62 20.23
CA VAL A 167 15.25 -8.89 19.82
C VAL A 167 15.82 -9.49 18.55
N LEU A 168 16.25 -8.66 17.60
CA LEU A 168 16.91 -9.13 16.39
C LEU A 168 18.22 -9.84 16.71
N VAL A 169 18.98 -9.34 17.69
CA VAL A 169 20.23 -9.96 18.13
C VAL A 169 19.97 -11.36 18.66
N TYR A 170 18.98 -11.52 19.54
CA TYR A 170 18.64 -12.82 20.11
C TYR A 170 18.09 -13.80 19.07
N ALA A 171 17.10 -13.36 18.28
CA ALA A 171 16.45 -14.22 17.29
C ALA A 171 17.43 -14.70 16.21
N THR A 172 18.31 -13.82 15.71
CA THR A 172 19.30 -14.19 14.68
C THR A 172 20.44 -15.03 15.23
N GLN A 173 20.85 -14.84 16.49
CA GLN A 173 21.87 -15.69 17.14
C GLN A 173 21.38 -17.10 17.41
N ILE A 174 20.12 -17.27 17.82
CA ILE A 174 19.51 -18.60 18.04
C ILE A 174 19.18 -19.25 16.70
N GLY A 175 18.71 -18.46 15.74
CA GLY A 175 18.25 -18.89 14.42
C GLY A 175 16.72 -18.88 14.32
N LEU A 176 16.18 -18.34 13.22
CA LEU A 176 14.73 -18.25 12.99
C LEU A 176 14.02 -19.62 12.95
N GLU A 177 14.75 -20.68 12.60
CA GLU A 177 14.22 -22.04 12.63
C GLU A 177 14.01 -22.55 14.05
N ASP A 178 14.87 -22.17 15.00
CA ASP A 178 14.97 -22.84 16.30
C ASP A 178 14.40 -22.01 17.46
N TYR A 179 14.43 -20.68 17.39
CA TYR A 179 13.99 -19.85 18.52
C TYR A 179 12.49 -20.00 18.83
N VAL A 180 12.12 -19.87 20.10
CA VAL A 180 10.73 -19.67 20.52
C VAL A 180 10.58 -18.29 21.15
N VAL A 181 9.35 -17.76 21.19
CA VAL A 181 9.09 -16.42 21.74
C VAL A 181 9.56 -16.29 23.20
N ASP A 182 9.48 -17.38 23.97
CA ASP A 182 9.94 -17.42 25.36
C ASP A 182 11.47 -17.37 25.52
N ASP A 183 12.25 -17.54 24.45
CA ASP A 183 13.70 -17.32 24.47
C ASP A 183 14.06 -15.83 24.50
N LEU A 184 13.10 -14.94 24.18
CA LEU A 184 13.28 -13.50 24.20
C LEU A 184 13.07 -12.94 25.62
N PRO A 185 13.88 -11.97 26.06
CA PRO A 185 13.68 -11.32 27.36
C PRO A 185 12.29 -10.67 27.44
N GLN A 186 11.59 -10.88 28.56
CA GLN A 186 10.24 -10.31 28.76
C GLN A 186 10.23 -8.78 28.70
N ASP A 187 11.32 -8.16 29.15
CA ASP A 187 11.54 -6.71 29.15
C ASP A 187 11.83 -6.14 27.74
N ASP A 188 11.98 -7.00 26.73
CA ASP A 188 12.14 -6.59 25.33
C ASP A 188 10.84 -6.63 24.53
N PHE A 189 9.71 -6.96 25.18
CA PHE A 189 8.41 -6.88 24.55
C PHE A 189 7.87 -5.44 24.59
N PRO A 190 7.37 -4.90 23.46
CA PRO A 190 6.97 -3.50 23.38
C PRO A 190 5.92 -3.08 24.42
N ASP A 191 4.89 -3.90 24.67
CA ASP A 191 3.84 -3.55 25.64
C ASP A 191 4.40 -3.52 27.07
N GLN A 192 5.39 -4.36 27.38
CA GLN A 192 6.07 -4.37 28.68
C GLN A 192 6.95 -3.13 28.85
N ARG A 193 7.66 -2.72 27.79
CA ARG A 193 8.45 -1.48 27.79
C ARG A 193 7.57 -0.25 27.94
N LEU A 194 6.44 -0.21 27.25
CA LEU A 194 5.48 0.88 27.38
C LEU A 194 4.98 1.02 28.82
N ALA A 195 4.65 -0.09 29.48
CA ALA A 195 4.23 -0.10 30.88
C ALA A 195 5.33 0.44 31.82
N ILE A 196 6.60 0.20 31.51
CA ILE A 196 7.75 0.69 32.28
C ILE A 196 7.99 2.20 32.04
N LEU A 197 7.84 2.66 30.79
CA LEU A 197 8.08 4.06 30.43
C LEU A 197 6.94 4.98 30.85
N THR A 198 5.69 4.52 30.81
CA THR A 198 4.50 5.36 31.05
C THR A 198 4.60 6.22 32.32
N PRO A 199 5.00 5.70 33.51
CA PRO A 199 5.13 6.51 34.72
C PRO A 199 6.22 7.59 34.67
N MET A 200 7.15 7.49 33.72
CA MET A 200 8.29 8.40 33.54
C MET A 200 7.97 9.54 32.55
N LEU A 201 6.97 9.36 31.67
CA LEU A 201 6.54 10.31 30.64
C LEU A 201 5.61 11.38 31.22
N THR A 202 6.13 12.15 32.17
CA THR A 202 5.37 13.23 32.83
C THR A 202 5.31 14.51 31.99
N GLU A 203 4.38 15.42 32.31
CA GLU A 203 4.32 16.76 31.70
C GLU A 203 5.66 17.52 31.85
N ASP A 204 6.32 17.42 33.01
CA ASP A 204 7.63 18.03 33.26
C ASP A 204 8.73 17.45 32.35
N PHE A 205 8.68 16.14 32.09
CA PHE A 205 9.59 15.49 31.15
C PHE A 205 9.42 16.09 29.74
N TRP A 206 8.18 16.18 29.24
CA TRP A 206 7.91 16.68 27.91
C TRP A 206 8.25 18.16 27.75
N GLN A 207 7.88 18.99 28.73
CA GLN A 207 8.24 20.41 28.74
C GLN A 207 9.76 20.58 28.73
N THR A 208 10.49 19.80 29.53
CA THR A 208 11.96 19.84 29.55
C THR A 208 12.54 19.41 28.19
N ALA A 209 12.06 18.31 27.61
CA ALA A 209 12.56 17.81 26.33
C ALA A 209 12.34 18.82 25.19
N VAL A 210 11.14 19.39 25.08
CA VAL A 210 10.83 20.39 24.05
C VAL A 210 11.63 21.68 24.27
N ASN A 211 11.74 22.16 25.51
CA ASN A 211 12.56 23.36 25.80
C ASN A 211 14.04 23.12 25.46
N ASP A 212 14.58 21.95 25.80
CA ASP A 212 15.95 21.58 25.44
C ASP A 212 16.15 21.62 23.92
N PHE A 213 15.21 21.09 23.13
CA PHE A 213 15.25 21.16 21.66
C PHE A 213 15.17 22.61 21.16
N LEU A 214 14.22 23.40 21.68
CA LEU A 214 14.02 24.80 21.30
C LEU A 214 15.25 25.68 21.58
N THR A 215 16.02 25.37 22.62
CA THR A 215 17.27 26.07 22.92
C THR A 215 18.44 25.68 22.01
N GLN A 216 18.35 24.52 21.36
CA GLN A 216 19.38 23.98 20.47
C GLN A 216 19.11 24.30 18.99
N THR A 217 17.83 24.42 18.60
CA THR A 217 17.46 24.71 17.21
C THR A 217 17.57 26.21 16.88
N GLU A 218 18.15 26.50 15.71
CA GLU A 218 18.19 27.85 15.15
C GLU A 218 16.97 28.15 14.26
N ASP A 219 16.13 27.16 13.95
CA ASP A 219 14.97 27.31 13.07
C ASP A 219 13.79 28.00 13.76
N ASP A 220 13.52 29.25 13.36
CA ASP A 220 12.40 30.04 13.88
C ASP A 220 11.03 29.47 13.50
N THR A 221 10.94 28.74 12.38
CA THR A 221 9.72 28.03 11.95
C THR A 221 9.43 26.88 12.90
N ALA A 222 10.45 26.08 13.22
CA ALA A 222 10.34 25.01 14.20
C ALA A 222 9.90 25.57 15.56
N LYS A 223 10.48 26.68 16.01
CA LYS A 223 10.08 27.36 17.25
C LYS A 223 8.61 27.79 17.21
N ALA A 224 8.16 28.39 16.11
CA ALA A 224 6.78 28.81 15.96
C ALA A 224 5.79 27.63 15.99
N LEU A 225 6.11 26.53 15.30
CA LEU A 225 5.26 25.33 15.23
C LEU A 225 5.20 24.56 16.55
N LEU A 226 6.28 24.53 17.33
CA LEU A 226 6.31 23.85 18.63
C LEU A 226 5.70 24.67 19.76
N THR A 227 5.65 25.99 19.61
CA THR A 227 5.06 26.90 20.61
C THR A 227 3.64 27.34 20.29
N SER A 228 3.13 27.03 19.09
CA SER A 228 1.74 27.28 18.74
C SER A 228 0.83 26.40 19.62
N ALA A 229 -0.02 27.06 20.41
CA ALA A 229 -1.16 26.37 20.98
C ALA A 229 -2.14 26.07 19.84
N GLU A 230 -2.73 24.88 19.82
CA GLU A 230 -3.91 24.61 19.00
C GLU A 230 -5.01 25.62 19.38
N THR A 231 -5.13 26.71 18.61
CA THR A 231 -6.30 27.58 18.74
C THR A 231 -7.33 27.11 17.72
N ALA A 232 -8.58 26.98 18.14
CA ALA A 232 -9.69 26.54 17.29
C ALA A 232 -9.91 27.42 16.04
N GLU A 233 -9.24 28.58 15.94
CA GLU A 233 -9.28 29.49 14.80
C GLU A 233 -8.12 29.30 13.79
N THR A 234 -7.09 28.51 14.11
CA THR A 234 -5.97 28.23 13.18
C THR A 234 -6.25 27.08 12.22
N SER A 235 -7.42 26.43 12.34
CA SER A 235 -7.93 25.42 11.41
C SER A 235 -8.40 26.02 10.07
N SER A 236 -7.67 27.02 9.57
CA SER A 236 -7.88 27.47 8.21
C SER A 236 -7.24 26.42 7.30
N ARG A 237 -7.97 26.01 6.26
CA ARG A 237 -7.54 25.01 5.26
C ARG A 237 -6.10 25.20 4.72
N GLU A 238 -5.56 26.41 4.74
CA GLU A 238 -4.19 26.73 4.32
C GLU A 238 -3.13 26.32 5.35
N ALA A 239 -3.40 26.43 6.66
CA ALA A 239 -2.51 25.91 7.70
C ALA A 239 -2.52 24.37 7.74
N ASP A 240 -3.68 23.76 7.47
CA ASP A 240 -3.87 22.30 7.53
C ASP A 240 -3.18 21.56 6.35
N GLN A 241 -3.08 22.18 5.15
CA GLN A 241 -2.28 21.62 4.04
C GLN A 241 -0.77 21.64 4.34
N THR A 242 -0.34 22.48 5.28
CA THR A 242 1.08 22.65 5.61
C THR A 242 1.59 21.56 6.56
N LEU A 243 0.73 20.91 7.36
CA LEU A 243 1.15 19.95 8.40
C LEU A 243 1.65 18.62 7.86
N LEU A 244 0.96 18.05 6.87
CA LEU A 244 1.54 16.97 6.08
C LEU A 244 2.87 17.48 5.52
N GLY A 245 2.86 18.64 4.83
CA GLY A 245 4.01 19.42 4.31
C GLY A 245 5.26 19.39 5.20
N ILE A 246 5.02 19.65 6.47
CA ILE A 246 5.99 19.82 7.54
C ILE A 246 6.70 18.52 7.93
N GLU A 247 6.07 17.35 7.81
CA GLU A 247 6.74 16.09 8.19
C GLU A 247 8.06 15.84 7.44
N PHE A 248 8.19 16.41 6.24
CA PHE A 248 9.39 16.32 5.38
C PHE A 248 10.30 17.56 5.46
N GLU A 249 9.99 18.52 6.33
CA GLU A 249 10.90 19.63 6.57
C GLU A 249 12.11 19.15 7.41
N PRO A 250 13.34 19.63 7.16
CA PRO A 250 14.53 19.18 7.87
C PRO A 250 14.40 19.19 9.41
N PHE A 251 13.70 20.18 9.97
CA PHE A 251 13.50 20.28 11.41
C PHE A 251 12.62 19.16 11.99
N SER A 252 11.72 18.57 11.19
CA SER A 252 10.87 17.46 11.61
C SER A 252 11.70 16.21 11.88
N VAL A 253 12.63 15.93 10.98
CA VAL A 253 13.62 14.86 11.11
C VAL A 253 14.51 15.10 12.33
N GLU A 254 14.98 16.33 12.53
CA GLU A 254 15.79 16.71 13.69
C GLU A 254 15.04 16.54 15.03
N LEU A 255 13.79 16.99 15.11
CA LEU A 255 12.97 16.83 16.31
C LEU A 255 12.71 15.35 16.61
N SER A 256 12.34 14.57 15.59
CA SER A 256 12.07 13.14 15.75
C SER A 256 13.30 12.41 16.27
N ALA A 257 14.47 12.61 15.64
CA ALA A 257 15.73 12.02 16.08
C ALA A 257 16.11 12.46 17.51
N PHE A 258 15.89 13.73 17.85
CA PHE A 258 16.12 14.24 19.20
C PHE A 258 15.23 13.54 20.23
N LEU A 259 13.93 13.45 19.99
CA LEU A 259 12.98 12.82 20.90
C LEU A 259 13.23 11.32 21.02
N GLU A 260 13.52 10.61 19.93
CA GLU A 260 13.92 9.20 19.94
C GLU A 260 15.16 8.98 20.82
N THR A 261 16.16 9.86 20.72
CA THR A 261 17.35 9.81 21.58
C THR A 261 16.98 9.99 23.06
N ARG A 262 16.07 10.91 23.38
CA ARG A 262 15.61 11.12 24.77
C ARG A 262 14.85 9.92 25.31
N ILE A 263 14.02 9.28 24.49
CA ILE A 263 13.30 8.07 24.87
C ILE A 263 14.27 6.90 25.06
N ALA A 264 15.24 6.69 24.17
CA ALA A 264 16.27 5.66 24.33
C ALA A 264 17.04 5.83 25.66
N GLN A 265 17.43 7.07 26.01
CA GLN A 265 18.05 7.38 27.31
C GLN A 265 17.14 7.12 28.50
N LEU A 266 15.82 7.19 28.32
CA LEU A 266 14.83 6.90 29.36
C LEU A 266 14.70 5.38 29.57
N VAL A 267 14.66 4.62 28.47
CA VAL A 267 14.69 3.14 28.46
C VAL A 267 15.96 2.62 29.16
N GLU A 268 17.12 3.20 28.84
CA GLU A 268 18.39 2.84 29.48
C GLU A 268 18.41 3.13 30.99
N ARG A 269 17.83 4.28 31.40
CA ARG A 269 17.66 4.63 32.82
C ARG A 269 16.72 3.67 33.56
N ALA A 270 15.76 3.06 32.85
CA ALA A 270 14.92 2.00 33.38
C ALA A 270 15.63 0.63 33.44
N GLY A 271 16.89 0.54 33.00
CA GLY A 271 17.69 -0.69 33.05
C GLY A 271 17.52 -1.60 31.83
N GLN A 272 16.90 -1.11 30.76
CA GLN A 272 16.68 -1.86 29.53
C GLN A 272 17.65 -1.41 28.43
N ALA A 273 18.11 -2.34 27.60
CA ALA A 273 18.95 -2.01 26.45
C ALA A 273 18.08 -1.45 25.31
N SER A 274 18.50 -0.36 24.66
CA SER A 274 17.84 0.16 23.46
C SER A 274 18.81 0.11 22.30
N LEU A 275 18.33 -0.27 21.12
CA LEU A 275 19.05 0.03 19.89
C LEU A 275 18.83 1.51 19.55
N HIS A 276 19.82 2.17 18.95
CA HIS A 276 19.59 3.47 18.33
C HIS A 276 18.65 3.31 17.13
N SER A 277 17.95 4.39 16.74
CA SER A 277 16.87 4.33 15.74
C SER A 277 17.29 3.73 14.39
N THR A 278 18.57 3.78 14.02
CA THR A 278 19.10 3.18 12.78
C THR A 278 19.96 1.94 12.99
N ASP A 279 20.32 1.60 14.23
CA ASP A 279 21.26 0.50 14.50
C ASP A 279 20.68 -0.87 14.11
N TYR A 280 19.35 -1.01 14.18
CA TYR A 280 18.65 -2.24 13.83
C TYR A 280 18.88 -2.65 12.36
N VAL A 281 19.14 -1.69 11.46
CA VAL A 281 19.39 -1.94 10.03
C VAL A 281 20.59 -2.88 9.83
N SER A 282 21.61 -2.78 10.68
CA SER A 282 22.78 -3.67 10.62
C SER A 282 22.44 -5.15 10.92
N TYR A 283 21.29 -5.40 11.55
CA TYR A 283 20.76 -6.74 11.86
C TYR A 283 19.71 -7.22 10.85
N CYS A 284 19.22 -6.36 9.96
CA CYS A 284 18.27 -6.74 8.92
C CYS A 284 18.88 -7.72 7.91
N GLN A 285 20.14 -7.55 7.52
CA GLN A 285 20.75 -8.46 6.53
C GLN A 285 20.88 -9.90 7.06
N PRO A 286 21.43 -10.18 8.27
CA PRO A 286 21.40 -11.52 8.83
C PRO A 286 19.98 -12.12 8.95
N LEU A 287 18.98 -11.29 9.25
CA LEU A 287 17.58 -11.71 9.32
C LEU A 287 17.06 -12.12 7.93
N LEU A 288 17.35 -11.34 6.88
CA LEU A 288 16.99 -11.65 5.50
C LEU A 288 17.68 -12.93 5.00
N ASP A 289 18.97 -13.09 5.29
CA ASP A 289 19.73 -14.29 4.91
C ASP A 289 19.10 -15.57 5.50
N GLN A 290 18.65 -15.51 6.76
CA GLN A 290 17.95 -16.63 7.39
C GLN A 290 16.55 -16.85 6.81
N CYS A 291 15.82 -15.78 6.46
CA CYS A 291 14.53 -15.91 5.78
C CYS A 291 14.69 -16.58 4.41
N ASP A 292 15.66 -16.16 3.60
CA ASP A 292 15.92 -16.73 2.26
C ASP A 292 16.37 -18.20 2.36
N ALA A 293 17.18 -18.54 3.38
CA ALA A 293 17.59 -19.92 3.62
C ALA A 293 16.41 -20.85 3.95
N LEU A 294 15.38 -20.34 4.65
CA LEU A 294 14.20 -21.10 5.05
C LEU A 294 13.11 -21.11 3.97
N ALA A 295 12.88 -19.97 3.33
CA ALA A 295 11.90 -19.75 2.28
C ALA A 295 12.53 -18.83 1.20
N PRO A 296 13.08 -19.40 0.11
CA PRO A 296 13.82 -18.62 -0.88
C PRO A 296 12.97 -17.56 -1.58
N PHE A 297 13.44 -16.31 -1.58
CA PHE A 297 12.75 -15.15 -2.16
C PHE A 297 12.44 -15.32 -3.65
N LYS A 298 13.31 -16.01 -4.38
CA LYS A 298 13.13 -16.27 -5.83
C LYS A 298 11.84 -17.02 -6.16
N THR A 299 11.35 -17.82 -5.22
CA THR A 299 10.14 -18.65 -5.40
C THR A 299 8.99 -18.20 -4.50
N ALA A 300 9.18 -17.12 -3.74
CA ALA A 300 8.22 -16.66 -2.76
C ALA A 300 6.99 -16.04 -3.45
N THR A 301 5.84 -16.26 -2.82
CA THR A 301 4.56 -15.65 -3.24
C THR A 301 4.33 -14.28 -2.61
N SER A 302 5.17 -13.89 -1.67
CA SER A 302 5.14 -12.59 -0.99
C SER A 302 6.48 -11.89 -1.02
N THR A 303 6.46 -10.59 -0.77
CA THR A 303 7.67 -9.77 -0.74
C THR A 303 7.97 -9.37 0.71
N LEU A 304 9.15 -9.73 1.20
CA LEU A 304 9.71 -9.17 2.43
C LEU A 304 10.60 -7.99 2.06
N ARG A 305 10.22 -6.79 2.50
CA ARG A 305 11.06 -5.58 2.39
C ARG A 305 11.39 -5.09 3.79
N LEU A 306 12.67 -5.15 4.13
CA LEU A 306 13.22 -4.52 5.31
C LEU A 306 14.08 -3.33 4.87
N PRO A 307 14.19 -2.27 5.69
CA PRO A 307 15.01 -1.12 5.34
C PRO A 307 16.46 -1.51 5.08
N SER A 308 17.04 -0.90 4.05
CA SER A 308 18.47 -0.93 3.79
C SER A 308 19.08 0.42 4.15
N SER A 309 20.37 0.45 4.46
CA SER A 309 21.11 1.66 4.88
C SER A 309 21.16 2.80 3.85
N ASP A 310 20.65 2.58 2.64
CA ASP A 310 21.00 3.37 1.46
C ASP A 310 19.91 4.35 1.03
N LYS A 311 18.71 4.31 1.63
CA LYS A 311 17.60 5.22 1.31
C LYS A 311 17.35 6.22 2.45
N GLY A 312 17.04 7.47 2.09
CA GLY A 312 16.67 8.51 3.06
C GLY A 312 15.25 8.33 3.59
N SER A 313 14.97 8.92 4.76
CA SER A 313 13.74 8.76 5.55
C SER A 313 12.45 9.12 4.82
N ASP A 314 12.48 10.08 3.89
CA ASP A 314 11.26 10.65 3.30
C ASP A 314 10.59 9.68 2.31
N THR A 315 11.40 8.88 1.63
CA THR A 315 10.92 7.79 0.77
C THR A 315 10.14 6.74 1.56
N ASP A 316 10.46 6.55 2.83
CA ASP A 316 9.96 5.40 3.60
C ASP A 316 8.47 5.51 3.94
N ALA A 317 7.96 6.72 4.26
CA ALA A 317 6.55 6.92 4.60
C ALA A 317 5.62 6.74 3.39
N LEU A 318 6.04 7.19 2.21
CA LEU A 318 5.27 7.00 0.99
C LEU A 318 5.45 5.59 0.43
N GLU A 319 6.64 5.01 0.50
CA GLU A 319 6.87 3.58 0.20
C GLU A 319 6.02 2.67 1.11
N ALA A 320 5.79 3.10 2.36
CA ALA A 320 4.84 2.45 3.25
C ALA A 320 3.43 2.48 2.67
N GLN A 321 2.91 3.64 2.29
CA GLN A 321 1.58 3.77 1.66
C GLN A 321 1.42 2.92 0.38
N LEU A 322 2.48 2.78 -0.41
CA LEU A 322 2.47 1.90 -1.60
C LEU A 322 2.38 0.40 -1.27
N SER A 323 2.41 0.04 0.01
CA SER A 323 2.14 -1.32 0.48
C SER A 323 0.68 -1.68 0.59
N GLU A 324 -0.20 -0.70 0.40
CA GLU A 324 -1.63 -0.87 0.26
C GLU A 324 -1.98 -1.74 -0.95
N THR A 325 -2.89 -2.68 -0.72
CA THR A 325 -3.67 -3.32 -1.78
C THR A 325 -5.11 -2.86 -1.66
N LEU A 326 -5.63 -2.20 -2.67
CA LEU A 326 -7.05 -1.87 -2.76
C LEU A 326 -7.86 -3.09 -3.20
N VAL A 327 -8.81 -3.53 -2.37
CA VAL A 327 -9.69 -4.67 -2.65
C VAL A 327 -11.14 -4.21 -2.68
N THR A 328 -11.75 -4.21 -3.86
CA THR A 328 -13.15 -3.77 -4.07
C THR A 328 -14.16 -4.90 -3.94
N GLY A 329 -13.71 -6.16 -3.89
CA GLY A 329 -14.58 -7.32 -3.71
C GLY A 329 -13.85 -8.66 -3.80
N PRO A 330 -14.57 -9.79 -3.60
CA PRO A 330 -14.00 -11.12 -3.82
C PRO A 330 -13.67 -11.35 -5.30
N PRO A 331 -12.84 -12.37 -5.63
CA PRO A 331 -12.59 -12.75 -7.01
C PRO A 331 -13.88 -12.99 -7.80
N ILE A 332 -13.97 -12.43 -9.01
CA ILE A 332 -15.21 -12.49 -9.81
C ILE A 332 -15.25 -13.82 -10.57
N PRO A 333 -16.35 -14.59 -10.53
CA PRO A 333 -16.47 -15.79 -11.35
C PRO A 333 -16.21 -15.49 -12.82
N ALA A 334 -15.36 -16.26 -13.47
CA ALA A 334 -15.03 -16.03 -14.87
C ALA A 334 -15.11 -17.30 -15.73
N ARG A 335 -15.53 -17.11 -16.97
CA ARG A 335 -15.47 -18.11 -18.04
C ARG A 335 -14.41 -17.69 -19.03
N VAL A 336 -13.45 -18.57 -19.24
CA VAL A 336 -12.32 -18.31 -20.12
C VAL A 336 -12.41 -19.22 -21.35
N CYS A 337 -12.22 -18.65 -22.54
CA CYS A 337 -12.05 -19.39 -23.78
C CYS A 337 -10.88 -18.84 -24.61
N LEU A 338 -10.34 -19.64 -25.53
CA LEU A 338 -9.38 -19.16 -26.52
C LEU A 338 -10.13 -18.48 -27.67
N PHE A 339 -9.52 -17.48 -28.29
CA PHE A 339 -10.10 -16.78 -29.44
C PHE A 339 -10.39 -17.70 -30.62
N ASP A 340 -9.51 -18.67 -30.87
CA ASP A 340 -9.67 -19.62 -31.97
C ASP A 340 -10.87 -20.58 -31.74
N ASP A 341 -11.32 -20.73 -30.49
CA ASP A 341 -12.49 -21.52 -30.11
C ASP A 341 -13.78 -20.69 -30.05
N LEU A 342 -13.70 -19.36 -30.19
CA LEU A 342 -14.85 -18.47 -30.10
C LEU A 342 -15.55 -18.33 -31.48
N PRO A 343 -16.79 -18.85 -31.65
CA PRO A 343 -17.50 -18.72 -32.90
C PRO A 343 -17.71 -17.26 -33.28
N ARG A 344 -17.59 -16.93 -34.56
CA ARG A 344 -17.77 -15.55 -35.04
C ARG A 344 -19.12 -14.94 -34.69
N THR A 345 -20.17 -15.77 -34.59
CA THR A 345 -21.52 -15.37 -34.17
C THR A 345 -21.57 -14.82 -32.75
N ASP A 346 -20.56 -15.14 -31.94
CA ASP A 346 -20.51 -14.81 -30.52
C ASP A 346 -19.65 -13.58 -30.24
N TRP A 347 -18.96 -13.02 -31.24
CA TRP A 347 -18.07 -11.87 -31.04
C TRP A 347 -18.81 -10.63 -30.52
N ASP A 348 -20.03 -10.40 -31.00
CA ASP A 348 -20.88 -9.28 -30.56
C ASP A 348 -21.21 -9.35 -29.06
N ARG A 349 -21.07 -10.53 -28.43
CA ARG A 349 -21.29 -10.68 -26.99
C ARG A 349 -20.29 -9.84 -26.18
N PHE A 350 -19.10 -9.57 -26.70
CA PHE A 350 -18.04 -8.77 -26.05
C PHE A 350 -18.16 -7.26 -26.30
N ILE A 351 -19.14 -6.82 -27.08
CA ILE A 351 -19.41 -5.39 -27.28
C ILE A 351 -20.13 -4.85 -26.06
N SER A 352 -19.51 -3.89 -25.38
CA SER A 352 -20.10 -3.11 -24.29
C SER A 352 -20.78 -1.87 -24.87
N ARG A 353 -21.98 -1.58 -24.39
CA ARG A 353 -22.76 -0.41 -24.79
C ARG A 353 -22.80 0.57 -23.64
N HIS A 354 -22.35 1.79 -23.88
CA HIS A 354 -22.47 2.88 -22.93
C HIS A 354 -23.01 4.09 -23.66
N GLU A 355 -24.21 4.51 -23.30
CA GLU A 355 -24.96 5.55 -24.02
C GLU A 355 -25.02 5.21 -25.53
N ASP A 356 -24.53 6.12 -26.38
CA ASP A 356 -24.52 5.97 -27.84
C ASP A 356 -23.23 5.30 -28.37
N ARG A 357 -22.36 4.78 -27.49
CA ARG A 357 -21.07 4.20 -27.86
C ARG A 357 -21.07 2.68 -27.69
N GLU A 358 -20.45 2.02 -28.67
CA GLU A 358 -20.18 0.58 -28.64
C GLU A 358 -18.66 0.40 -28.61
N VAL A 359 -18.17 -0.24 -27.55
CA VAL A 359 -16.74 -0.42 -27.28
C VAL A 359 -16.41 -1.87 -26.94
N ILE A 360 -15.17 -2.26 -27.15
CA ILE A 360 -14.62 -3.56 -26.74
C ILE A 360 -13.51 -3.28 -25.74
N PHE A 361 -13.55 -3.95 -24.60
CA PHE A 361 -12.51 -3.84 -23.59
C PHE A 361 -11.47 -4.95 -23.77
N VAL A 362 -10.22 -4.53 -23.82
CA VAL A 362 -9.06 -5.42 -23.88
C VAL A 362 -8.20 -5.17 -22.65
N ALA A 363 -7.70 -6.24 -22.04
CA ALA A 363 -6.77 -6.15 -20.93
C ALA A 363 -5.51 -6.97 -21.20
N SER A 364 -4.38 -6.47 -20.70
CA SER A 364 -3.09 -7.16 -20.72
C SER A 364 -2.58 -7.33 -19.29
N ARG A 365 -2.46 -8.57 -18.79
CA ARG A 365 -2.06 -8.89 -17.41
C ARG A 365 -1.13 -10.10 -17.36
N THR A 366 -0.44 -10.32 -16.24
CA THR A 366 0.20 -11.62 -15.95
C THR A 366 -0.87 -12.69 -15.70
N LYS A 367 -0.50 -13.96 -15.88
CA LYS A 367 -1.37 -15.10 -15.54
C LYS A 367 -1.74 -15.11 -14.06
N ASP A 368 -0.79 -14.80 -13.19
CA ASP A 368 -1.00 -14.85 -11.75
C ASP A 368 -1.93 -13.72 -11.31
N ARG A 369 -1.79 -12.51 -11.87
CA ARG A 369 -2.75 -11.45 -11.66
C ARG A 369 -4.15 -11.87 -12.09
N LEU A 370 -4.30 -12.52 -13.25
CA LEU A 370 -5.61 -13.01 -13.70
C LEU A 370 -6.23 -14.02 -12.71
N LYS A 371 -5.44 -14.94 -12.14
CA LYS A 371 -5.90 -15.89 -11.11
C LYS A 371 -6.32 -15.23 -9.80
N GLN A 372 -5.72 -14.09 -9.44
CA GLN A 372 -6.09 -13.33 -8.25
C GLN A 372 -7.41 -12.55 -8.44
N GLN A 373 -7.65 -12.02 -9.64
CA GLN A 373 -8.85 -11.23 -9.95
C GLN A 373 -10.12 -12.09 -10.09
N TYR A 374 -9.98 -13.33 -10.54
CA TYR A 374 -11.12 -14.14 -10.97
C TYR A 374 -11.19 -15.51 -10.28
N ASP A 375 -12.41 -15.92 -9.95
CA ASP A 375 -12.72 -17.30 -9.57
C ASP A 375 -12.84 -18.15 -10.83
N LEU A 376 -11.77 -18.91 -11.11
CA LEU A 376 -11.57 -19.69 -12.33
C LEU A 376 -11.93 -21.15 -12.11
N ASP A 377 -12.84 -21.67 -12.93
CA ASP A 377 -13.12 -23.10 -12.94
C ASP A 377 -11.97 -23.92 -13.57
N ALA A 378 -12.05 -25.25 -13.46
CA ALA A 378 -11.04 -26.15 -14.00
C ALA A 378 -10.84 -26.02 -15.52
N SER A 379 -11.90 -25.69 -16.27
CA SER A 379 -11.81 -25.49 -17.72
C SER A 379 -11.07 -24.20 -18.05
N ALA A 380 -11.30 -23.14 -17.29
CA ALA A 380 -10.60 -21.87 -17.42
C ALA A 380 -9.11 -22.04 -17.10
N MET A 381 -8.78 -22.76 -16.03
CA MET A 381 -7.40 -23.09 -15.68
C MET A 381 -6.69 -23.87 -16.81
N GLN A 382 -7.37 -24.87 -17.39
CA GLN A 382 -6.83 -25.61 -18.53
C GLN A 382 -6.59 -24.71 -19.76
N ALA A 383 -7.45 -23.72 -20.02
CA ALA A 383 -7.25 -22.77 -21.12
C ALA A 383 -6.01 -21.88 -20.88
N LEU A 384 -5.78 -21.44 -19.64
CA LEU A 384 -4.60 -20.65 -19.26
C LEU A 384 -3.31 -21.46 -19.42
N GLU A 385 -3.32 -22.74 -19.06
CA GLU A 385 -2.16 -23.64 -19.20
C GLU A 385 -1.73 -23.89 -20.65
N GLN A 386 -2.63 -23.70 -21.62
CA GLN A 386 -2.30 -23.83 -23.05
C GLN A 386 -1.47 -22.66 -23.58
N ILE A 387 -1.53 -21.50 -22.92
CA ILE A 387 -0.70 -20.34 -23.25
C ILE A 387 0.63 -20.53 -22.56
N ARG A 388 1.74 -20.47 -23.31
CA ARG A 388 3.08 -20.70 -22.74
C ARG A 388 3.66 -19.48 -22.04
N GLN A 389 3.31 -18.29 -22.53
CA GLN A 389 3.75 -17.01 -22.01
C GLN A 389 3.16 -16.75 -20.61
N ASP A 390 3.88 -16.03 -19.76
CA ASP A 390 3.38 -15.68 -18.42
C ASP A 390 2.46 -14.44 -18.41
N TYR A 391 2.28 -13.84 -19.58
CA TYR A 391 1.32 -12.77 -19.82
C TYR A 391 0.15 -13.22 -20.69
N LEU A 392 -0.93 -12.47 -20.62
CA LEU A 392 -2.17 -12.69 -21.34
C LEU A 392 -2.66 -11.37 -21.94
N VAL A 393 -3.16 -11.42 -23.17
CA VAL A 393 -3.95 -10.33 -23.77
C VAL A 393 -5.32 -10.89 -24.09
N TYR A 394 -6.38 -10.25 -23.62
CA TYR A 394 -7.72 -10.80 -23.71
C TYR A 394 -8.79 -9.72 -23.83
N MET A 395 -9.89 -10.05 -24.50
CA MET A 395 -11.12 -9.25 -24.41
C MET A 395 -11.94 -9.70 -23.20
N VAL A 396 -12.58 -8.76 -22.53
CA VAL A 396 -13.33 -9.01 -21.29
C VAL A 396 -14.66 -8.28 -21.30
N LYS A 397 -15.69 -8.90 -20.72
CA LYS A 397 -16.96 -8.26 -20.45
C LYS A 397 -17.66 -8.86 -19.25
N ALA A 398 -18.15 -7.99 -18.37
CA ALA A 398 -19.09 -8.36 -17.31
C ALA A 398 -20.47 -8.71 -17.87
N VAL A 399 -21.00 -9.88 -17.50
CA VAL A 399 -22.36 -10.32 -17.83
C VAL A 399 -23.11 -10.74 -16.58
N LYS A 400 -24.40 -10.38 -16.50
CA LYS A 400 -25.26 -10.80 -15.38
C LYS A 400 -25.86 -12.18 -15.68
N ARG A 401 -25.57 -13.17 -14.84
CA ARG A 401 -26.12 -14.54 -14.94
C ARG A 401 -26.70 -14.94 -13.59
N ASN A 402 -27.97 -15.34 -13.56
CA ASN A 402 -28.67 -15.72 -12.33
C ASN A 402 -28.58 -14.66 -11.21
N GLY A 403 -28.53 -13.38 -11.58
CA GLY A 403 -28.40 -12.27 -10.63
C GLY A 403 -26.96 -11.92 -10.23
N GLN A 404 -25.98 -12.76 -10.53
CA GLN A 404 -24.56 -12.55 -10.23
C GLN A 404 -23.79 -12.00 -11.43
N HIS A 405 -22.78 -11.18 -11.17
CA HIS A 405 -21.82 -10.77 -12.20
C HIS A 405 -20.83 -11.89 -12.48
N VAL A 406 -20.68 -12.24 -13.75
CA VAL A 406 -19.71 -13.23 -14.25
C VAL A 406 -18.91 -12.57 -15.37
N MET A 407 -17.61 -12.80 -15.40
CA MET A 407 -16.75 -12.30 -16.47
C MET A 407 -16.68 -13.29 -17.62
N ASP A 408 -17.02 -12.86 -18.82
CA ASP A 408 -16.64 -13.58 -20.03
C ASP A 408 -15.28 -13.05 -20.47
N ILE A 409 -14.29 -13.94 -20.58
CA ILE A 409 -12.91 -13.66 -20.96
C ILE A 409 -12.56 -14.48 -22.20
N CYS A 410 -12.03 -13.82 -23.23
CA CYS A 410 -11.54 -14.49 -24.43
C CYS A 410 -10.08 -14.13 -24.70
N LEU A 411 -9.20 -15.13 -24.58
CA LEU A 411 -7.75 -14.98 -24.67
C LEU A 411 -7.30 -14.92 -26.13
N PHE A 412 -6.47 -13.95 -26.46
CA PHE A 412 -5.77 -13.90 -27.74
C PHE A 412 -4.46 -14.68 -27.67
N SER A 413 -4.22 -15.54 -28.64
CA SER A 413 -2.97 -16.30 -28.80
C SER A 413 -1.96 -15.60 -29.70
N LYS A 414 -2.38 -14.60 -30.49
CA LYS A 414 -1.52 -13.85 -31.40
C LYS A 414 -2.06 -12.44 -31.73
N PRO A 415 -1.18 -11.46 -32.00
CA PRO A 415 -1.61 -10.08 -32.25
C PRO A 415 -2.55 -9.89 -33.43
N GLY A 416 -2.44 -10.74 -34.45
CA GLY A 416 -3.32 -10.71 -35.61
C GLY A 416 -4.81 -10.87 -35.27
N GLN A 417 -5.16 -11.49 -34.13
CA GLN A 417 -6.55 -11.65 -33.70
C GLN A 417 -7.18 -10.32 -33.23
N LEU A 418 -6.40 -9.48 -32.52
CA LEU A 418 -6.85 -8.14 -32.11
C LEU A 418 -7.14 -7.27 -33.33
N LEU A 419 -6.23 -7.28 -34.32
CA LEU A 419 -6.39 -6.53 -35.57
C LEU A 419 -7.58 -7.01 -36.42
N ILE A 420 -7.92 -8.30 -36.32
CA ILE A 420 -9.12 -8.86 -36.97
C ILE A 420 -10.38 -8.30 -36.31
N ILE A 421 -10.41 -8.22 -34.98
CA ILE A 421 -11.54 -7.69 -34.22
C ILE A 421 -11.76 -6.21 -34.54
N ASP A 422 -10.71 -5.40 -34.47
CA ASP A 422 -10.74 -3.98 -34.84
C ASP A 422 -11.34 -3.78 -36.26
N ARG A 423 -10.79 -4.50 -37.24
CA ARG A 423 -11.22 -4.39 -38.65
C ARG A 423 -12.66 -4.83 -38.89
N ILE A 424 -13.11 -5.90 -38.23
CA ILE A 424 -14.42 -6.52 -38.50
C ILE A 424 -15.53 -5.82 -37.74
N LEU A 425 -15.35 -5.60 -36.44
CA LEU A 425 -16.41 -5.02 -35.60
C LEU A 425 -16.46 -3.50 -35.75
N LYS A 426 -15.33 -2.85 -36.10
CA LYS A 426 -15.23 -1.39 -36.26
C LYS A 426 -15.81 -0.65 -35.06
N LYS A 427 -15.54 -1.19 -33.87
CA LYS A 427 -15.91 -0.61 -32.58
C LYS A 427 -14.66 -0.01 -31.96
N GLY A 428 -14.82 1.03 -31.15
CA GLY A 428 -13.69 1.56 -30.40
C GLY A 428 -13.14 0.47 -29.47
N ILE A 429 -11.83 0.24 -29.49
CA ILE A 429 -11.18 -0.64 -28.54
C ILE A 429 -10.58 0.23 -27.44
N LEU A 430 -10.90 -0.12 -26.20
CA LEU A 430 -10.35 0.48 -25.00
C LEU A 430 -9.47 -0.56 -24.33
N ALA A 431 -8.19 -0.27 -24.16
CA ALA A 431 -7.21 -1.21 -23.62
C ALA A 431 -6.70 -0.76 -22.25
N SER A 432 -6.56 -1.71 -21.32
CA SER A 432 -5.84 -1.51 -20.06
C SER A 432 -4.68 -2.47 -19.96
N THR A 433 -3.46 -1.96 -19.91
CA THR A 433 -2.23 -2.76 -19.88
C THR A 433 -1.52 -2.58 -18.56
N SER A 434 -1.15 -3.69 -17.94
CA SER A 434 -0.29 -3.72 -16.74
C SER A 434 1.04 -3.02 -17.03
N MET A 435 1.48 -2.13 -16.14
CA MET A 435 2.78 -1.46 -16.27
C MET A 435 3.93 -2.46 -16.20
N LEU A 436 3.79 -3.50 -15.38
CA LEU A 436 4.74 -4.62 -15.33
C LEU A 436 5.00 -5.24 -16.71
N LEU A 437 3.99 -5.37 -17.58
CA LEU A 437 4.18 -5.93 -18.92
C LEU A 437 4.97 -5.01 -19.86
N LEU A 438 5.03 -3.70 -19.58
CA LEU A 438 5.90 -2.79 -20.32
C LEU A 438 7.38 -3.07 -20.07
N SER A 439 7.70 -3.99 -19.16
CA SER A 439 9.06 -4.42 -18.86
C SER A 439 9.41 -5.77 -19.51
N ASP A 440 8.41 -6.51 -19.98
CA ASP A 440 8.58 -7.79 -20.67
C ASP A 440 8.91 -7.56 -22.15
N LYS A 441 10.16 -7.84 -22.53
CA LYS A 441 10.64 -7.68 -23.91
C LYS A 441 9.82 -8.50 -24.92
N HIS A 442 9.42 -9.72 -24.57
CA HIS A 442 8.66 -10.57 -25.47
C HIS A 442 7.23 -10.05 -25.68
N TRP A 443 6.63 -9.47 -24.63
CA TRP A 443 5.34 -8.79 -24.72
C TRP A 443 5.48 -7.53 -25.59
N GLN A 444 6.48 -6.69 -25.35
CA GLN A 444 6.70 -5.47 -26.12
C GLN A 444 6.83 -5.76 -27.62
N GLU A 445 7.70 -6.71 -28.01
CA GLU A 445 7.94 -7.08 -29.40
C GLU A 445 6.68 -7.60 -30.13
N GLN A 446 5.74 -8.19 -29.39
CA GLN A 446 4.55 -8.80 -29.97
C GLN A 446 3.29 -7.94 -29.88
N TRP A 447 3.05 -7.30 -28.74
CA TRP A 447 1.74 -6.78 -28.36
C TRP A 447 1.68 -5.27 -28.22
N HIS A 448 2.81 -4.59 -27.96
CA HIS A 448 2.82 -3.14 -27.79
C HIS A 448 2.24 -2.41 -29.00
N ASP A 449 2.86 -2.56 -30.17
CA ASP A 449 2.41 -1.86 -31.37
C ASP A 449 0.99 -2.28 -31.83
N PRO A 450 0.62 -3.57 -31.81
CA PRO A 450 -0.74 -3.96 -32.16
C PRO A 450 -1.82 -3.37 -31.24
N ILE A 451 -1.56 -3.23 -29.94
CA ILE A 451 -2.50 -2.59 -29.01
C ILE A 451 -2.52 -1.08 -29.23
N ALA A 452 -1.34 -0.44 -29.27
CA ALA A 452 -1.22 1.01 -29.47
C ALA A 452 -1.87 1.49 -30.78
N ASN A 453 -1.83 0.67 -31.84
CA ASN A 453 -2.45 0.99 -33.13
C ASN A 453 -3.97 0.71 -33.17
N ALA A 454 -4.46 -0.23 -32.36
CA ALA A 454 -5.86 -0.68 -32.43
C ALA A 454 -6.75 -0.07 -31.34
N ALA A 455 -6.18 0.43 -30.24
CA ALA A 455 -6.92 0.81 -29.04
C ALA A 455 -6.50 2.16 -28.46
N THR A 456 -7.44 2.84 -27.80
CA THR A 456 -7.11 3.86 -26.80
C THR A 456 -6.66 3.13 -25.53
N GLN A 457 -5.37 3.26 -25.19
CA GLN A 457 -4.75 2.50 -24.12
C GLN A 457 -4.54 3.34 -22.86
N ILE A 458 -4.82 2.73 -21.71
CA ILE A 458 -4.30 3.13 -20.41
C ILE A 458 -3.26 2.12 -19.92
N ILE A 459 -2.33 2.60 -19.12
CA ILE A 459 -1.31 1.83 -18.42
C ILE A 459 -1.72 1.80 -16.94
N LEU A 460 -2.00 0.62 -16.40
CA LEU A 460 -2.34 0.44 -15.00
C LEU A 460 -1.04 0.38 -14.18
N PHE A 461 -0.89 1.26 -13.20
CA PHE A 461 0.16 1.16 -12.19
C PHE A 461 -0.10 -0.07 -11.30
N ASP A 462 0.59 -1.16 -11.60
CA ASP A 462 0.74 -2.34 -10.75
C ASP A 462 2.18 -2.52 -10.26
N LEU A 463 2.91 -1.41 -10.29
CA LEU A 463 4.25 -1.20 -9.80
C LEU A 463 4.30 0.11 -9.02
N SER A 464 5.32 0.28 -8.18
CA SER A 464 5.57 1.48 -7.39
C SER A 464 5.53 2.74 -8.26
N PRO A 465 4.52 3.62 -8.09
CA PRO A 465 4.43 4.85 -8.87
C PRO A 465 5.67 5.73 -8.68
N LEU A 466 6.27 5.79 -7.48
CA LEU A 466 7.42 6.65 -7.21
C LEU A 466 8.64 6.30 -8.05
N ASP A 467 8.98 5.01 -8.12
CA ASP A 467 10.10 4.53 -8.93
C ASP A 467 9.93 4.92 -10.40
N HIS A 468 8.69 4.96 -10.86
CA HIS A 468 8.34 5.20 -12.25
C HIS A 468 8.10 6.67 -12.60
N LEU A 469 7.58 7.48 -11.68
CA LEU A 469 7.42 8.91 -11.88
C LEU A 469 8.79 9.56 -12.13
N GLU A 470 9.78 9.20 -11.32
CA GLU A 470 11.15 9.72 -11.43
C GLU A 470 11.92 9.15 -12.63
N ARG A 471 11.89 7.83 -12.81
CA ARG A 471 12.79 7.17 -13.78
C ARG A 471 12.22 7.04 -15.17
N SER A 472 10.90 6.90 -15.29
CA SER A 472 10.24 6.60 -16.56
C SER A 472 9.49 7.82 -17.08
N LEU A 473 8.61 8.41 -16.26
CA LEU A 473 7.75 9.48 -16.74
C LEU A 473 8.56 10.78 -16.94
N ALA A 474 9.31 11.22 -15.92
CA ALA A 474 10.10 12.45 -16.01
C ALA A 474 11.25 12.40 -17.04
N THR A 475 11.69 11.21 -17.46
CA THR A 475 12.77 11.05 -18.45
C THR A 475 12.24 10.92 -19.89
N LEU A 476 11.09 10.28 -20.08
CA LEU A 476 10.55 9.97 -21.41
C LEU A 476 9.57 11.03 -21.93
N PHE A 477 8.96 11.80 -21.03
CA PHE A 477 7.89 12.75 -21.37
C PHE A 477 8.28 14.19 -21.05
N ALA A 478 7.85 15.09 -21.93
CA ALA A 478 8.13 16.53 -21.82
C ALA A 478 7.03 17.26 -21.04
N ASP A 479 5.81 16.74 -21.04
CA ASP A 479 4.70 17.33 -20.30
C ASP A 479 3.93 16.22 -19.60
N ILE A 480 3.71 16.37 -18.30
CA ILE A 480 2.95 15.43 -17.48
C ILE A 480 1.88 16.22 -16.75
N SER A 481 0.64 15.81 -16.92
CA SER A 481 -0.47 16.32 -16.14
C SER A 481 -1.02 15.23 -15.25
N TYR A 482 -1.50 15.58 -14.07
CA TYR A 482 -2.17 14.62 -13.19
C TYR A 482 -3.53 15.13 -12.73
N LYS A 483 -4.42 14.19 -12.45
CA LYS A 483 -5.76 14.47 -11.93
C LYS A 483 -6.21 13.32 -11.05
N LYS A 484 -6.74 13.66 -9.88
CA LYS A 484 -7.40 12.70 -8.99
C LYS A 484 -8.87 12.58 -9.38
N TYR A 485 -9.29 11.36 -9.68
CA TYR A 485 -10.68 11.01 -9.93
C TYR A 485 -11.26 10.31 -8.70
N ARG A 486 -12.55 10.52 -8.49
CA ARG A 486 -13.36 9.80 -7.53
C ARG A 486 -14.29 8.86 -8.29
N ILE A 487 -14.29 7.59 -7.93
CA ILE A 487 -15.04 6.55 -8.61
C ILE A 487 -16.09 6.01 -7.65
N GLU A 488 -17.35 6.16 -8.03
CA GLU A 488 -18.50 5.64 -7.30
C GLU A 488 -19.01 4.39 -8.04
N GLN A 489 -18.93 3.23 -7.37
CA GLN A 489 -19.42 1.95 -7.90
C GLN A 489 -20.36 1.29 -6.89
N GLY A 490 -21.65 1.54 -7.06
CA GLY A 490 -22.65 1.09 -6.11
C GLY A 490 -22.51 1.88 -4.82
N GLU A 491 -22.17 1.20 -3.71
CA GLU A 491 -21.90 1.85 -2.43
C GLU A 491 -20.41 2.18 -2.25
N ILE A 492 -19.54 1.61 -3.09
CA ILE A 492 -18.09 1.73 -2.96
C ILE A 492 -17.62 3.06 -3.56
N GLU A 493 -16.77 3.77 -2.83
CA GLU A 493 -16.15 5.01 -3.26
C GLU A 493 -14.62 4.90 -3.22
N LEU A 494 -13.97 5.14 -4.36
CA LEU A 494 -12.55 4.90 -4.56
C LEU A 494 -11.85 6.15 -5.11
N ALA A 495 -10.56 6.30 -4.79
CA ALA A 495 -9.70 7.26 -5.45
C ALA A 495 -8.97 6.61 -6.63
N CYS A 496 -8.71 7.40 -7.65
CA CYS A 496 -7.92 6.96 -8.78
C CYS A 496 -7.07 8.13 -9.28
N LEU A 497 -5.75 8.02 -9.15
CA LEU A 497 -4.84 9.02 -9.67
C LEU A 497 -4.52 8.71 -11.13
N VAL A 498 -4.75 9.68 -12.01
CA VAL A 498 -4.49 9.53 -13.45
C VAL A 498 -3.41 10.51 -13.86
N PHE A 499 -2.41 10.02 -14.57
CA PHE A 499 -1.35 10.81 -15.18
C PHE A 499 -1.51 10.77 -16.70
N ALA A 500 -1.52 11.94 -17.34
CA ALA A 500 -1.48 12.09 -18.77
C ALA A 500 -0.09 12.64 -19.14
N ALA A 501 0.74 11.81 -19.76
CA ALA A 501 2.09 12.16 -20.14
C ALA A 501 2.21 12.29 -21.67
N SER A 502 2.85 13.34 -22.14
CA SER A 502 3.06 13.59 -23.56
C SER A 502 4.50 13.96 -23.93
N ALA A 503 4.92 13.49 -25.09
CA ALA A 503 6.13 13.84 -25.81
C ALA A 503 5.75 14.06 -27.29
N PRO A 504 6.63 14.65 -28.14
CA PRO A 504 6.27 15.09 -29.50
C PRO A 504 5.56 14.05 -30.40
N ASN A 505 5.71 12.75 -30.13
CA ASN A 505 5.07 11.66 -30.88
C ASN A 505 4.45 10.58 -29.99
N LEU A 506 4.29 10.84 -28.69
CA LEU A 506 3.82 9.84 -27.73
C LEU A 506 2.88 10.50 -26.74
N THR A 507 1.72 9.89 -26.52
CA THR A 507 0.82 10.26 -25.43
C THR A 507 0.47 8.98 -24.70
N SER A 508 0.60 9.00 -23.38
CA SER A 508 0.35 7.85 -22.53
C SER A 508 -0.47 8.26 -21.33
N ILE A 509 -1.41 7.39 -20.95
CA ILE A 509 -2.29 7.60 -19.80
C ILE A 509 -1.94 6.53 -18.80
N PHE A 510 -1.53 6.94 -17.61
CA PHE A 510 -1.25 6.04 -16.50
C PHE A 510 -2.34 6.19 -15.44
N VAL A 511 -2.75 5.07 -14.85
CA VAL A 511 -3.87 5.01 -13.92
C VAL A 511 -3.41 4.26 -12.69
N ALA A 512 -3.52 4.88 -11.52
CA ALA A 512 -3.20 4.32 -10.22
C ALA A 512 -4.47 4.30 -9.34
N PRO A 513 -5.23 3.20 -9.33
CA PRO A 513 -6.28 2.95 -8.36
C PRO A 513 -5.69 2.83 -6.96
N CYS A 514 -6.16 3.62 -6.00
CA CYS A 514 -5.65 3.61 -4.64
C CYS A 514 -6.62 4.26 -3.64
N SER A 515 -6.30 4.25 -2.36
CA SER A 515 -7.00 5.05 -1.37
C SER A 515 -6.71 6.54 -1.53
N ASP A 516 -7.53 7.37 -0.88
CA ASP A 516 -7.31 8.80 -0.81
C ASP A 516 -5.98 9.17 -0.15
N ALA A 517 -5.54 8.39 0.85
CA ALA A 517 -4.26 8.60 1.54
C ALA A 517 -3.09 8.46 0.55
N VAL A 518 -3.03 7.35 -0.17
CA VAL A 518 -1.98 7.07 -1.15
C VAL A 518 -2.00 8.09 -2.29
N ALA A 519 -3.18 8.42 -2.82
CA ALA A 519 -3.31 9.42 -3.89
C ALA A 519 -2.74 10.78 -3.47
N ASN A 520 -3.08 11.24 -2.26
CA ASN A 520 -2.59 12.51 -1.72
C ASN A 520 -1.07 12.45 -1.48
N GLY A 521 -0.56 11.33 -0.97
CA GLY A 521 0.88 11.11 -0.78
C GLY A 521 1.65 11.22 -2.10
N ILE A 522 1.17 10.57 -3.17
CA ILE A 522 1.80 10.63 -4.50
C ILE A 522 1.74 12.05 -5.08
N ILE A 523 0.59 12.72 -5.03
CA ILE A 523 0.45 14.11 -5.53
C ILE A 523 1.46 15.00 -4.82
N ARG A 524 1.54 14.89 -3.50
CA ARG A 524 2.45 15.70 -2.73
C ARG A 524 3.90 15.42 -3.08
N HIS A 525 4.31 14.16 -3.24
CA HIS A 525 5.65 13.81 -3.71
C HIS A 525 5.98 14.49 -5.04
N VAL A 526 5.04 14.46 -5.98
CA VAL A 526 5.17 15.18 -7.26
C VAL A 526 5.35 16.69 -7.05
N GLU A 527 4.56 17.29 -6.15
CA GLU A 527 4.58 18.73 -5.87
C GLU A 527 5.79 19.20 -5.04
N THR A 528 6.44 18.33 -4.28
CA THR A 528 7.56 18.70 -3.40
C THR A 528 8.91 18.23 -3.89
N ASP A 529 8.99 17.17 -4.71
CA ASP A 529 10.27 16.67 -5.21
C ASP A 529 10.85 17.63 -6.26
N ASP A 530 11.90 18.33 -5.87
CA ASP A 530 12.68 19.23 -6.71
C ASP A 530 13.14 18.58 -8.02
N ARG A 531 13.41 17.26 -8.06
CA ARG A 531 13.84 16.56 -9.28
C ARG A 531 12.70 16.46 -10.29
N LEU A 532 11.47 16.30 -9.81
CA LEU A 532 10.28 16.28 -10.65
C LEU A 532 9.90 17.70 -11.09
N ASN A 533 9.96 18.67 -10.16
CA ASN A 533 9.57 20.06 -10.39
C ASN A 533 10.58 20.93 -11.16
N LYS A 534 11.89 20.70 -10.96
CA LYS A 534 12.98 21.50 -11.57
C LYS A 534 13.58 20.84 -12.82
N SER A 535 12.92 19.83 -13.36
CA SER A 535 13.26 19.31 -14.68
C SER A 535 13.09 20.43 -15.71
N ASP A 536 14.19 21.01 -16.22
CA ASP A 536 14.18 21.98 -17.33
C ASP A 536 13.44 21.43 -18.57
N SER A 537 13.24 20.11 -18.65
CA SER A 537 12.63 19.39 -19.76
C SER A 537 11.20 18.92 -19.53
N THR A 538 10.67 18.95 -18.30
CA THR A 538 9.37 18.34 -17.98
C THR A 538 8.47 19.28 -17.17
N SER A 539 7.30 19.62 -17.73
CA SER A 539 6.30 20.40 -17.00
C SER A 539 5.31 19.48 -16.27
N TRP A 540 5.04 19.77 -14.99
CA TRP A 540 3.99 19.10 -14.20
C TRP A 540 2.82 20.07 -14.00
N SER A 541 1.59 19.61 -14.27
CA SER A 541 0.40 20.46 -14.10
C SER A 541 -0.84 19.69 -13.61
N PRO A 542 -1.58 20.24 -12.63
CA PRO A 542 -2.94 19.76 -12.38
C PRO A 542 -3.83 20.12 -13.58
N ASP A 543 -4.67 19.18 -14.03
CA ASP A 543 -5.72 19.41 -15.04
C ASP A 543 -5.23 19.95 -16.42
N GLY A 544 -4.14 19.41 -16.96
CA GLY A 544 -3.66 19.83 -18.29
C GLY A 544 -4.56 19.44 -19.48
N PRO A 545 -4.29 20.00 -20.68
CA PRO A 545 -5.18 19.97 -21.85
C PRO A 545 -5.40 18.56 -22.44
N VAL A 546 -4.53 17.59 -22.09
CA VAL A 546 -4.71 16.20 -22.51
C VAL A 546 -5.97 15.60 -21.87
N PHE A 547 -6.36 16.04 -20.66
CA PHE A 547 -7.58 15.55 -20.03
C PHE A 547 -8.85 16.00 -20.76
N ASP A 548 -8.85 17.17 -21.41
CA ASP A 548 -9.99 17.61 -22.22
C ASP A 548 -10.24 16.66 -23.39
N GLN A 549 -9.17 16.14 -24.00
CA GLN A 549 -9.24 15.17 -25.11
C GLN A 549 -9.73 13.79 -24.64
N LEU A 550 -9.53 13.48 -23.36
CA LEU A 550 -9.88 12.19 -22.76
C LEU A 550 -11.19 12.21 -21.99
N SER A 551 -11.81 13.38 -21.84
CA SER A 551 -13.03 13.60 -21.05
C SER A 551 -14.15 12.59 -21.36
N ASP A 552 -14.31 12.20 -22.63
CA ASP A 552 -15.31 11.21 -23.02
C ASP A 552 -14.90 9.74 -22.82
N ALA A 553 -13.59 9.44 -22.89
CA ALA A 553 -13.08 8.07 -22.84
C ALA A 553 -12.73 7.62 -21.42
N MET A 554 -12.29 8.56 -20.58
CA MET A 554 -11.84 8.28 -19.22
C MET A 554 -12.93 7.67 -18.34
N PRO A 555 -14.18 8.19 -18.30
CA PRO A 555 -15.24 7.58 -17.50
C PRO A 555 -15.52 6.13 -17.92
N LEU A 556 -15.46 5.83 -19.22
CA LEU A 556 -15.65 4.47 -19.75
C LEU A 556 -14.51 3.54 -19.34
N LEU A 557 -13.27 4.00 -19.48
CA LEU A 557 -12.06 3.24 -19.13
C LEU A 557 -12.03 2.91 -17.63
N LEU A 558 -12.26 3.91 -16.78
CA LEU A 558 -12.26 3.72 -15.32
C LEU A 558 -13.45 2.86 -14.89
N SER A 559 -14.67 3.12 -15.40
CA SER A 559 -15.83 2.28 -15.08
C SER A 559 -15.61 0.82 -15.47
N ALA A 560 -15.00 0.56 -16.63
CA ALA A 560 -14.69 -0.80 -17.03
C ALA A 560 -13.58 -1.42 -16.18
N LEU A 561 -12.54 -0.66 -15.83
CA LEU A 561 -11.46 -1.12 -14.97
C LEU A 561 -12.00 -1.62 -13.62
N PHE A 562 -12.77 -0.80 -12.91
CA PHE A 562 -13.33 -1.16 -11.59
C PHE A 562 -14.51 -2.15 -11.66
N LEU A 563 -15.14 -2.28 -12.83
CA LEU A 563 -16.10 -3.37 -13.08
C LEU A 563 -15.40 -4.72 -13.29
N HIS A 564 -14.25 -4.73 -13.97
CA HIS A 564 -13.56 -5.95 -14.37
C HIS A 564 -12.53 -6.45 -13.34
N GLU A 565 -12.00 -5.57 -12.50
CA GLU A 565 -10.95 -5.89 -11.53
C GLU A 565 -11.40 -5.58 -10.11
N THR A 566 -11.03 -6.45 -9.18
CA THR A 566 -11.36 -6.32 -7.76
C THR A 566 -10.17 -6.11 -6.85
N ARG A 567 -8.95 -6.18 -7.39
CA ARG A 567 -7.72 -6.03 -6.62
C ARG A 567 -6.73 -5.13 -7.34
N PHE A 568 -6.18 -4.13 -6.65
CA PHE A 568 -5.15 -3.24 -7.19
C PHE A 568 -4.05 -3.09 -6.16
N ASP A 569 -2.79 -3.33 -6.53
CA ASP A 569 -1.65 -3.12 -5.66
C ASP A 569 -0.44 -2.62 -6.46
N PHE A 570 0.45 -1.89 -5.81
CA PHE A 570 1.67 -1.34 -6.41
C PHE A 570 2.88 -2.27 -6.27
N LYS A 571 2.61 -3.55 -6.02
CA LYS A 571 3.63 -4.57 -5.75
C LYS A 571 3.52 -5.67 -6.79
N ALA A 572 4.40 -5.66 -7.78
CA ALA A 572 4.66 -6.90 -8.51
C ALA A 572 5.26 -7.93 -7.55
N LEU A 573 4.80 -9.17 -7.65
CA LEU A 573 5.30 -10.27 -6.84
C LEU A 573 6.78 -10.51 -7.17
N GLN A 574 7.59 -10.92 -6.20
CA GLN A 574 8.98 -11.32 -6.47
C GLN A 574 9.05 -12.43 -7.53
N SER A 575 8.09 -13.36 -7.53
CA SER A 575 7.92 -14.37 -8.58
C SER A 575 7.67 -13.77 -9.96
N GLU A 576 6.95 -12.64 -10.06
CA GLU A 576 6.68 -11.94 -11.31
C GLU A 576 7.95 -11.26 -11.84
N PHE A 577 8.73 -10.60 -10.98
CA PHE A 577 10.04 -10.05 -11.37
C PHE A 577 11.00 -11.16 -11.84
N GLY A 578 11.07 -12.27 -11.10
CA GLY A 578 11.91 -13.41 -11.46
C GLY A 578 11.50 -14.09 -12.77
N ALA A 579 10.19 -14.24 -13.03
CA ALA A 579 9.66 -14.82 -14.26
C ALA A 579 9.98 -13.95 -15.50
N LEU A 580 9.99 -12.63 -15.32
CA LEU A 580 10.29 -11.67 -16.38
C LEU A 580 11.80 -11.43 -16.60
N GLY A 581 12.66 -12.12 -15.84
CA GLY A 581 14.11 -12.06 -15.99
C GLY A 581 14.77 -10.83 -15.38
N PHE A 582 14.13 -10.18 -14.40
CA PHE A 582 14.76 -9.11 -13.63
C PHE A 582 15.75 -9.67 -12.62
N GLU A 583 17.03 -9.33 -12.79
CA GLU A 583 18.02 -9.35 -11.71
C GLU A 583 18.01 -7.93 -11.09
N ASP A 584 17.77 -7.83 -9.77
CA ASP A 584 17.83 -6.59 -8.97
C ASP A 584 16.69 -5.55 -9.10
N GLY A 585 15.52 -5.91 -9.64
CA GLY A 585 14.34 -5.01 -9.63
C GLY A 585 14.52 -3.72 -10.44
N ARG A 586 15.50 -3.68 -11.36
CA ARG A 586 15.78 -2.52 -12.22
C ARG A 586 15.16 -2.72 -13.60
N PHE A 587 14.31 -1.77 -14.00
CA PHE A 587 13.87 -1.66 -15.37
C PHE A 587 15.06 -1.44 -16.31
N LEU A 588 15.16 -2.24 -17.36
CA LEU A 588 15.87 -1.85 -18.57
C LEU A 588 14.89 -0.99 -19.38
N THR A 589 14.95 0.33 -19.20
CA THR A 589 14.39 1.23 -20.21
C THR A 589 15.22 1.00 -21.48
N THR A 590 14.63 0.35 -22.47
CA THR A 590 15.20 0.30 -23.82
C THR A 590 15.33 1.75 -24.32
N GLU A 591 16.54 2.12 -24.73
CA GLU A 591 16.85 3.37 -25.46
C GLU A 591 15.94 3.61 -26.66
#